data_AF-A0A8T6R7E6-F1
#
_entry.id   AF-A0A8T6R7E6-F1
#
_cell.length_a   1.000
_cell.length_b   1.000
_cell.length_c   1.000
_cell.angle_alpha   90.00
_cell.angle_beta   90.00
_cell.angle_gamma   90.00
#
_symmetry.space_group_name_H-M   'P 1'
#
loop_
_entity.id
_entity.type
_entity.pdbx_description
1 polymer ?
#
loop_
_entity_poly.entity_id
_entity_poly.type
_entity_poly.pdbx_seq_one_letter_code
_entity_poly.pdbx_strand_id
1 'polypeptide(L)'
;MRNRDPFLLCLIAGLILIAVGYNEGTETIVLIYNFLNAIPALDPIFPVIAVILFILWVIAWLGGVAIILGGVLLTIRHVRLGKWIIAIAAGFGIISLALVIFWVLWTAGLVGLLVLTWLIMHTAWAFALILTVVARHIAK
;
A
#
# COMPACT_ATOMS: atom_id res chain seq x y z
N MET A 1 -27.58 3.96 -0.04
CA MET A 1 -26.16 4.13 -0.43
C MET A 1 -25.84 3.09 -1.47
N ARG A 2 -25.36 3.48 -2.65
CA ARG A 2 -24.80 2.50 -3.61
C ARG A 2 -23.46 2.06 -3.02
N ASN A 3 -23.17 0.77 -2.92
CA ASN A 3 -21.91 0.24 -2.38
C ASN A 3 -21.64 0.49 -0.87
N ARG A 4 -22.61 0.19 0.02
CA ARG A 4 -22.43 0.32 1.49
C ARG A 4 -21.39 -0.66 2.06
N ASP A 5 -21.43 -1.91 1.62
CA ASP A 5 -20.54 -2.97 2.11
C ASP A 5 -19.06 -2.71 1.79
N PRO A 6 -18.65 -2.37 0.55
CA PRO A 6 -17.26 -2.05 0.26
C PRO A 6 -16.79 -0.76 0.96
N PHE A 7 -17.68 0.21 1.21
CA PHE A 7 -17.33 1.37 2.03
C PHE A 7 -16.98 0.96 3.48
N LEU A 8 -17.81 0.10 4.09
CA LEU A 8 -17.56 -0.39 5.45
C LEU A 8 -16.23 -1.15 5.55
N LEU A 9 -15.94 -1.98 4.54
CA LEU A 9 -14.68 -2.71 4.45
C LEU A 9 -13.48 -1.76 4.33
N CYS A 10 -13.57 -0.72 3.50
CA CYS A 10 -12.52 0.32 3.41
C CYS A 10 -12.37 1.12 4.71
N LEU A 11 -13.48 1.44 5.39
CA LEU A 11 -13.46 2.17 6.66
C LEU A 11 -12.72 1.37 7.74
N ILE A 12 -13.10 0.10 7.91
CA ILE A 12 -12.49 -0.81 8.89
C ILE A 12 -11.02 -1.03 8.55
N ALA A 13 -10.70 -1.29 7.28
CA ALA A 13 -9.32 -1.47 6.84
C ALA A 13 -8.47 -0.22 7.10
N GLY A 14 -8.94 0.96 6.72
CA GLY A 14 -8.22 2.21 6.94
C GLY A 14 -7.99 2.52 8.41
N LEU A 15 -9.00 2.29 9.27
CA LEU A 15 -8.84 2.46 10.72
C LEU A 15 -7.80 1.49 11.32
N ILE A 16 -7.78 0.23 10.88
CA ILE A 16 -6.77 -0.75 11.32
C ILE A 16 -5.38 -0.31 10.87
N LEU A 17 -5.21 0.16 9.64
CA LEU A 17 -3.91 0.62 9.12
C LEU A 17 -3.39 1.84 9.88
N ILE A 18 -4.28 2.78 10.21
CA ILE A 18 -3.93 3.94 11.03
C ILE A 18 -3.54 3.50 12.45
N ALA A 19 -4.32 2.60 13.08
CA ALA A 19 -4.05 2.13 14.43
C ALA A 19 -2.74 1.35 14.56
N VAL A 20 -2.37 0.60 13.53
CA VAL A 20 -1.10 -0.15 13.47
C VAL A 20 0.08 0.74 13.06
N GLY A 21 -0.16 1.97 12.59
CA GLY A 21 0.88 2.84 12.05
C GLY A 21 1.55 2.24 10.81
N TYR A 22 0.78 1.51 9.98
CA TYR A 22 1.34 0.86 8.81
C TYR A 22 1.65 1.89 7.72
N ASN A 23 2.93 2.02 7.39
CA ASN A 23 3.46 3.04 6.49
C ASN A 23 3.34 2.68 4.99
N GLU A 24 2.47 1.73 4.61
CA GLU A 24 2.14 1.31 3.22
C GLU A 24 3.30 1.21 2.22
N GLY A 25 4.50 0.87 2.69
CA GLY A 25 5.68 0.74 1.84
C GLY A 25 6.38 2.05 1.48
N THR A 26 6.18 3.14 2.22
CA THR A 26 6.95 4.39 2.09
C THR A 26 8.47 4.15 2.10
N GLU A 27 8.95 3.24 2.95
CA GLU A 27 10.36 2.81 2.99
C GLU A 27 10.82 2.21 1.67
N THR A 28 9.96 1.44 0.99
CA THR A 28 10.25 0.89 -0.33
C THR A 28 10.40 2.01 -1.36
N ILE A 29 9.57 3.05 -1.28
CA ILE A 29 9.65 4.22 -2.18
C ILE A 29 10.95 4.98 -1.96
N VAL A 30 11.37 5.16 -0.70
CA VAL A 30 12.65 5.79 -0.35
C VAL A 30 13.84 4.94 -0.83
N LEU A 31 13.76 3.61 -0.70
CA LEU A 31 14.79 2.71 -1.20
C LEU A 31 14.94 2.80 -2.72
N ILE A 32 13.82 2.83 -3.45
CA ILE A 32 13.81 3.03 -4.91
C ILE A 32 14.42 4.41 -5.26
N TYR A 33 14.04 5.47 -4.53
CA TYR A 33 14.59 6.80 -4.73
C TYR A 33 16.12 6.80 -4.59
N ASN A 34 16.64 6.23 -3.51
CA ASN A 34 18.08 6.16 -3.24
C ASN A 34 18.80 5.30 -4.29
N PHE A 35 18.20 4.19 -4.71
CA PHE A 35 18.76 3.32 -5.75
C PHE A 35 18.86 4.04 -7.10
N LEU A 36 17.80 4.74 -7.51
CA LEU A 36 17.78 5.48 -8.78
C LEU A 36 18.72 6.69 -8.75
N ASN A 37 18.84 7.37 -7.60
CA ASN A 37 19.78 8.49 -7.43
C ASN A 37 21.25 8.05 -7.53
N ALA A 38 21.54 6.78 -7.18
CA ALA A 38 22.88 6.22 -7.27
C ALA A 38 23.32 5.88 -8.70
N ILE A 39 22.44 5.99 -9.70
CA ILE A 39 22.74 5.66 -11.11
C ILE A 39 23.05 6.97 -11.87
N PRO A 40 24.33 7.26 -12.21
CA PRO A 40 24.71 8.51 -12.85
C PRO A 40 24.05 8.73 -14.22
N ALA A 41 23.71 7.65 -14.92
CA ALA A 41 23.05 7.70 -16.23
C ALA A 41 21.61 8.24 -16.16
N LEU A 42 20.97 8.25 -14.98
CA LEU A 42 19.61 8.74 -14.80
C LEU A 42 19.54 10.22 -14.39
N ASP A 43 20.66 10.86 -14.09
CA ASP A 43 20.74 12.24 -13.58
C ASP A 43 19.89 13.27 -14.36
N PRO A 44 19.88 13.31 -15.71
CA PRO A 44 19.07 14.32 -16.43
C PRO A 44 17.55 14.09 -16.35
N ILE A 45 17.10 12.87 -16.04
CA ILE A 45 15.67 12.51 -15.94
C ILE A 45 15.24 12.40 -14.47
N PHE A 46 16.20 12.22 -13.55
CA PHE A 46 15.97 12.00 -12.13
C PHE A 46 15.04 13.03 -11.46
N PRO A 47 15.11 14.35 -11.75
CA PRO A 47 14.20 15.33 -11.15
C PRO A 47 12.71 15.04 -11.41
N VAL A 48 12.37 14.55 -12.61
CA VAL A 48 10.99 14.20 -12.96
C VAL A 48 10.55 12.95 -12.20
N ILE A 49 11.43 11.95 -12.11
CA ILE A 49 11.19 10.71 -11.37
C ILE A 49 11.01 11.02 -9.88
N ALA A 50 11.86 11.90 -9.32
CA ALA A 50 11.82 12.30 -7.92
C ALA A 50 10.47 12.95 -7.54
N VAL A 51 9.92 13.81 -8.41
CA VAL A 51 8.60 14.41 -8.18
C VAL A 51 7.50 13.34 -8.15
N ILE A 52 7.54 12.37 -9.08
CA ILE A 52 6.56 11.27 -9.11
C ILE A 52 6.67 10.41 -7.85
N LEU A 53 7.89 10.03 -7.46
CA LEU A 53 8.14 9.24 -6.25
C LEU A 53 7.73 10.01 -4.99
N PHE A 54 7.92 11.32 -4.94
CA PHE A 54 7.47 12.16 -3.84
C PHE A 54 5.95 12.17 -3.70
N ILE A 55 5.21 12.32 -4.80
CA ILE A 55 3.74 12.25 -4.79
C ILE A 55 3.27 10.87 -4.30
N LEU A 56 3.89 9.80 -4.79
CA LEU A 56 3.59 8.44 -4.36
C LEU A 56 3.92 8.21 -2.88
N TRP A 57 5.02 8.76 -2.39
CA TRP A 57 5.42 8.70 -0.99
C TRP A 57 4.40 9.40 -0.09
N VAL A 58 3.92 10.59 -0.46
CA VAL A 58 2.86 11.29 0.27
C VAL A 58 1.57 10.47 0.30
N ILE A 59 1.19 9.84 -0.82
CA ILE A 59 -0.02 8.99 -0.88
C ILE A 59 0.12 7.75 0.02
N ALA A 60 1.27 7.07 -0.01
CA ALA A 60 1.54 5.91 0.84
C ALA A 60 1.60 6.30 2.32
N TRP A 61 2.18 7.46 2.65
CA TRP A 61 2.21 7.97 4.02
C TRP A 61 0.80 8.30 4.55
N LEU A 62 -0.09 8.79 3.69
CA LEU A 62 -1.50 9.02 3.99
C LEU A 62 -2.37 7.78 3.79
N GLY A 63 -1.78 6.61 3.57
CA GLY A 63 -2.42 5.43 3.03
C GLY A 63 -3.73 5.02 3.70
N GLY A 64 -3.74 4.87 5.03
CA GLY A 64 -4.97 4.53 5.78
C GLY A 64 -6.08 5.57 5.61
N VAL A 65 -5.73 6.85 5.50
CA VAL A 65 -6.68 7.95 5.22
C VAL A 65 -7.12 7.93 3.75
N ALA A 66 -6.19 7.65 2.82
CA ALA A 66 -6.46 7.52 1.39
C ALA A 66 -7.43 6.36 1.10
N ILE A 67 -7.33 5.26 1.84
CA ILE A 67 -8.26 4.12 1.76
C ILE A 67 -9.66 4.52 2.25
N ILE A 68 -9.77 5.28 3.34
CA ILE A 68 -11.07 5.78 3.85
C ILE A 68 -11.70 6.74 2.83
N LEU A 69 -10.94 7.71 2.33
CA LEU A 69 -11.40 8.67 1.31
C LEU A 69 -11.79 7.96 0.01
N GLY A 70 -10.99 6.98 -0.42
CA GLY A 70 -11.29 6.12 -1.55
C GLY A 70 -12.60 5.35 -1.33
N GLY A 71 -12.82 4.83 -0.13
CA GLY A 71 -14.08 4.20 0.28
C GLY A 71 -15.27 5.15 0.16
N VAL A 72 -15.14 6.41 0.62
CA VAL A 72 -16.19 7.43 0.48
C VAL A 72 -16.50 7.67 -1.00
N LEU A 73 -15.48 7.78 -1.85
CA LEU A 73 -15.64 7.92 -3.31
C LEU A 73 -16.36 6.74 -3.96
N LEU A 74 -16.27 5.52 -3.41
CA LEU A 74 -17.03 4.35 -3.88
C LEU A 74 -18.56 4.48 -3.62
N THR A 75 -18.96 5.30 -2.65
CA THR A 75 -20.38 5.55 -2.34
C THR A 75 -21.01 6.63 -3.23
N ILE A 76 -20.18 7.47 -3.83
CA ILE A 76 -20.57 8.58 -4.73
C ILE A 76 -20.57 8.07 -6.19
N ARG A 77 -21.03 8.89 -7.15
CA ARG A 77 -20.97 8.60 -8.61
C ARG A 77 -19.56 8.32 -9.17
N HIS A 78 -18.49 8.52 -8.40
CA HIS A 78 -17.09 8.43 -8.86
C HIS A 78 -16.38 7.12 -8.45
N VAL A 79 -17.06 5.98 -8.62
CA VAL A 79 -16.55 4.64 -8.24
C VAL A 79 -15.19 4.31 -8.88
N ARG A 80 -14.95 4.73 -10.13
CA ARG A 80 -13.66 4.48 -10.81
C ARG A 80 -12.50 5.19 -10.11
N LEU A 81 -12.66 6.46 -9.73
CA LEU A 81 -11.61 7.23 -9.05
C LEU A 81 -11.32 6.66 -7.66
N GLY A 82 -12.36 6.26 -6.92
CA GLY A 82 -12.18 5.61 -5.61
C GLY A 82 -11.38 4.32 -5.70
N LYS A 83 -11.67 3.46 -6.70
CA LYS A 83 -10.90 2.23 -6.94
C LYS A 83 -9.43 2.49 -7.28
N TRP A 84 -9.14 3.55 -8.03
CA TRP A 84 -7.77 3.93 -8.39
C TRP A 84 -6.97 4.37 -7.16
N ILE A 85 -7.54 5.23 -6.31
CA ILE A 85 -6.87 5.70 -5.09
C ILE A 85 -6.58 4.53 -4.14
N ILE A 86 -7.56 3.66 -3.90
CA ILE A 86 -7.38 2.47 -3.06
C ILE A 86 -6.30 1.54 -3.64
N ALA A 87 -6.26 1.38 -4.97
CA ALA A 87 -5.27 0.54 -5.62
C ALA A 87 -3.85 1.09 -5.50
N ILE A 88 -3.66 2.41 -5.55
CA ILE A 88 -2.34 3.04 -5.41
C ILE A 88 -1.87 2.92 -3.95
N ALA A 89 -2.74 3.24 -2.98
CA ALA A 89 -2.45 3.13 -1.55
C ALA A 89 -2.09 1.68 -1.16
N ALA A 90 -3.00 0.73 -1.40
CA ALA A 90 -2.76 -0.67 -1.07
C ALA A 90 -1.68 -1.34 -1.94
N GLY A 91 -1.46 -0.86 -3.17
CA GLY A 91 -0.52 -1.45 -4.12
C GLY A 91 0.94 -1.39 -3.65
N PHE A 92 1.36 -0.26 -3.07
CA PHE A 92 2.71 -0.13 -2.52
C PHE A 92 2.93 -1.00 -1.28
N GLY A 93 1.90 -1.19 -0.44
CA GLY A 93 1.95 -2.14 0.66
C GLY A 93 2.19 -3.58 0.19
N ILE A 94 1.54 -4.02 -0.89
CA ILE A 94 1.72 -5.36 -1.47
C ILE A 94 3.12 -5.53 -2.06
N ILE A 95 3.62 -4.53 -2.81
CA ILE A 95 4.98 -4.57 -3.39
C ILE A 95 6.02 -4.62 -2.26
N SER A 96 5.86 -3.79 -1.23
CA SER A 96 6.73 -3.78 -0.06
C SER A 96 6.74 -5.14 0.64
N LEU A 97 5.58 -5.78 0.81
CA LEU A 97 5.48 -7.12 1.39
C LEU A 97 6.23 -8.16 0.53
N ALA A 98 6.11 -8.11 -0.80
CA ALA A 98 6.82 -9.02 -1.70
C ALA A 98 8.35 -8.86 -1.58
N LEU A 99 8.84 -7.62 -1.50
CA LEU A 99 10.27 -7.33 -1.33
C LEU A 99 10.79 -7.81 0.03
N VAL A 100 10.02 -7.64 1.11
CA VAL A 100 10.37 -8.17 2.43
C VAL A 100 10.47 -9.69 2.41
N ILE A 101 9.53 -10.38 1.75
CA ILE A 101 9.59 -11.84 1.61
C ILE A 101 10.87 -12.25 0.87
N PHE A 102 11.19 -11.58 -0.24
CA PHE A 102 12.41 -11.87 -1.00
C PHE A 102 13.67 -11.62 -0.18
N TRP A 103 13.75 -10.49 0.52
CA TRP A 103 14.88 -10.16 1.39
C TRP A 103 15.07 -11.20 2.49
N VAL A 104 14.01 -11.56 3.22
CA VAL A 104 14.06 -12.56 4.28
C VAL A 104 14.47 -13.94 3.75
N LEU A 105 13.96 -14.34 2.58
CA LEU A 105 14.37 -15.57 1.92
C LEU A 105 15.86 -15.56 1.62
N TRP A 106 16.39 -14.44 1.12
CA TRP A 106 17.79 -14.30 0.75
C TRP A 106 18.71 -14.29 1.98
N THR A 107 18.34 -13.59 3.05
CA THR A 107 19.23 -13.39 4.22
C THR A 107 19.09 -14.48 5.29
N ALA A 108 17.89 -15.00 5.51
CA ALA A 108 17.56 -15.89 6.61
C ALA A 108 17.04 -17.26 6.16
N GLY A 109 16.92 -17.48 4.85
CA GLY A 109 16.47 -18.75 4.27
C GLY A 109 15.03 -19.12 4.65
N LEU A 110 14.72 -20.41 4.51
CA LEU A 110 13.37 -20.95 4.75
C LEU A 110 12.89 -20.77 6.20
N VAL A 111 13.79 -20.82 7.19
CA VAL A 111 13.45 -20.64 8.61
C VAL A 111 12.99 -19.21 8.89
N GLY A 112 13.70 -18.20 8.34
CA GLY A 112 13.26 -16.81 8.44
C GLY A 112 11.89 -16.57 7.80
N LEU A 113 11.61 -17.28 6.71
CA LEU A 113 10.33 -17.17 6.00
C LEU A 113 9.15 -17.74 6.82
N LEU A 114 9.37 -18.83 7.56
CA LEU A 114 8.37 -19.37 8.49
C LEU A 114 8.04 -18.38 9.60
N VAL A 115 9.06 -17.74 10.19
CA VAL A 115 8.88 -16.71 11.23
C VAL A 115 8.15 -15.49 10.68
N LEU A 116 8.54 -15.01 9.49
CA LEU A 116 7.87 -13.90 8.81
C LEU A 116 6.40 -14.23 8.53
N THR A 117 6.11 -15.45 8.06
CA THR A 117 4.74 -15.89 7.78
C THR A 117 3.91 -15.92 9.07
N TRP A 118 4.49 -16.44 10.15
CA TRP A 118 3.85 -16.42 11.47
C TRP A 118 3.54 -15.00 11.93
N LEU A 119 4.48 -14.07 11.75
CA LEU A 119 4.31 -12.65 12.08
C LEU A 119 3.20 -12.01 11.24
N ILE A 120 3.18 -12.22 9.92
CA ILE A 120 2.16 -11.70 9.01
C ILE A 120 0.77 -12.19 9.43
N MET A 121 0.63 -13.48 9.75
CA MET A 121 -0.65 -14.07 10.16
C MET A 121 -1.16 -13.50 11.50
N HIS A 122 -0.28 -13.00 12.36
CA HIS A 122 -0.63 -12.44 13.67
C HIS A 122 -0.65 -10.90 13.68
N THR A 123 -0.55 -10.25 12.52
CA THR A 123 -0.51 -8.79 12.44
C THR A 123 -1.73 -8.23 11.72
N ALA A 124 -2.35 -7.21 12.33
CA ALA A 124 -3.62 -6.65 11.87
C ALA A 124 -3.52 -5.92 10.51
N TRP A 125 -2.32 -5.47 10.11
CA TRP A 125 -2.12 -4.78 8.82
C TRP A 125 -2.36 -5.69 7.60
N ALA A 126 -1.99 -6.98 7.69
CA ALA A 126 -2.19 -7.93 6.60
C ALA A 126 -3.69 -8.18 6.36
N PHE A 127 -4.47 -8.28 7.43
CA PHE A 127 -5.92 -8.38 7.37
C PHE A 127 -6.55 -7.14 6.72
N ALA A 128 -6.08 -5.95 7.09
CA ALA A 128 -6.56 -4.70 6.50
C ALA A 128 -6.26 -4.61 4.99
N LEU A 129 -5.08 -5.02 4.52
CA LEU A 129 -4.77 -5.06 3.09
C LEU A 129 -5.73 -5.98 2.32
N ILE A 130 -6.02 -7.17 2.85
CA ILE A 130 -6.98 -8.11 2.22
C ILE A 130 -8.37 -7.46 2.12
N LEU A 131 -8.84 -6.81 3.19
CA LEU A 131 -10.13 -6.12 3.20
C LEU A 131 -10.20 -5.03 2.12
N THR A 132 -9.12 -4.27 1.89
CA THR A 132 -9.11 -3.24 0.82
C THR A 132 -9.22 -3.83 -0.58
N VAL A 133 -8.54 -4.95 -0.84
CA VAL A 133 -8.61 -5.65 -2.13
C VAL A 133 -10.01 -6.20 -2.37
N VAL A 134 -10.61 -6.82 -1.36
CA VAL A 134 -11.98 -7.36 -1.41
C VAL A 134 -12.99 -6.23 -1.64
N ALA A 135 -12.88 -5.11 -0.90
CA ALA A 135 -13.73 -3.95 -1.06
C ALA A 135 -13.71 -3.40 -2.50
N ARG A 136 -12.52 -3.33 -3.11
CA ARG A 136 -12.36 -2.88 -4.50
C ARG A 136 -13.06 -3.80 -5.50
N HIS A 137 -13.03 -5.11 -5.26
CA HIS A 137 -13.62 -6.11 -6.15
C HIS A 137 -15.15 -6.14 -6.07
N ILE A 138 -15.71 -5.92 -4.87
CA ILE A 138 -17.16 -5.91 -4.63
C ILE A 138 -17.82 -4.62 -5.15
N ALA A 139 -17.13 -3.48 -5.08
CA ALA A 139 -17.70 -2.20 -5.51
C ALA A 139 -18.06 -2.18 -7.01
N LYS A 140 -19.28 -1.77 -7.37
CA LYS A 140 -19.78 -1.67 -8.76
C LYS A 140 -20.21 -0.25 -9.13
#